data_AF-A0A257HIK2-F1
#
_entry.id   AF-A0A257HIK2-F1
#
_cell.length_a   1.000
_cell.length_b   1.000
_cell.length_c   1.000
_cell.angle_alpha   90.00
_cell.angle_beta   90.00
_cell.angle_gamma   90.00
#
_symmetry.space_group_name_H-M   'P 1'
#
loop_
_entity.id
_entity.type
_entity.pdbx_description
1 polymer ?
#
loop_
_entity_poly.entity_id
_entity_poly.type
_entity_poly.pdbx_seq_one_letter_code
_entity_poly.pdbx_strand_id
1 'polypeptide(L)'
;MKITNSWKQVASRQKPSTKQEVMTKQEAIENPASNFDTPTTIVESTALSPLEKGEALKNWAEDAERLSVAADEGMTGGERSLLPEVKAAEAVLEKQIKADEEPTTPVKPEAVKKAP
;
A
#
# COMPACT_ATOMS: atom_id res chain seq x y z
N MET A 1 15.42 -36.27 -34.53
CA MET A 1 14.34 -35.78 -33.66
C MET A 1 14.81 -35.76 -32.22
N LYS A 2 14.95 -34.56 -31.64
CA LYS A 2 14.66 -34.14 -30.26
C LYS A 2 15.13 -32.68 -30.15
N ILE A 3 14.16 -31.78 -30.06
CA ILE A 3 14.32 -30.33 -29.95
C ILE A 3 14.54 -30.03 -28.47
N THR A 4 15.53 -29.22 -28.11
CA THR A 4 15.49 -28.46 -26.85
C THR A 4 16.01 -27.05 -27.07
N ASN A 5 15.09 -26.08 -27.02
CA ASN A 5 15.30 -24.67 -26.66
C ASN A 5 16.13 -24.60 -25.34
N SER A 6 16.91 -23.57 -24.99
CA SER A 6 16.54 -22.18 -24.60
C SER A 6 17.67 -21.71 -23.64
N TRP A 7 18.09 -20.46 -23.44
CA TRP A 7 17.70 -19.13 -23.91
C TRP A 7 18.98 -18.28 -23.99
N LYS A 8 19.14 -17.56 -25.10
CA LYS A 8 19.91 -16.30 -25.13
C LYS A 8 19.09 -15.28 -24.32
N GLN A 9 19.65 -14.67 -23.28
CA GLN A 9 19.63 -13.21 -23.20
C GLN A 9 20.65 -12.67 -22.21
N VAL A 10 21.48 -11.78 -22.75
CA VAL A 10 22.26 -10.78 -22.05
C VAL A 10 21.33 -9.70 -21.52
N ALA A 11 21.47 -9.34 -20.24
CA ALA A 11 21.17 -7.99 -19.77
C ALA A 11 21.90 -7.77 -18.44
N SER A 12 22.98 -7.00 -18.55
CA SER A 12 23.43 -5.98 -17.61
C SER A 12 23.15 -6.17 -16.12
N ARG A 13 24.25 -6.29 -15.37
CA ARG A 13 24.37 -5.89 -13.97
C ARG A 13 23.70 -4.54 -13.73
N GLN A 14 22.58 -4.54 -13.01
CA GLN A 14 22.26 -3.48 -12.06
C GLN A 14 21.89 -4.17 -10.76
N LYS A 15 22.74 -4.00 -9.74
CA LYS A 15 22.32 -4.28 -8.36
C LYS A 15 21.34 -3.16 -7.99
N PRO A 16 20.05 -3.44 -7.73
CA PRO A 16 19.18 -2.41 -7.20
C PRO A 16 19.60 -2.14 -5.76
N SER A 17 20.15 -0.94 -5.53
CA SER A 17 20.60 -0.43 -4.24
C SER A 17 19.54 0.50 -3.67
N THR A 18 18.31 0.02 -3.55
CA THR A 18 17.25 0.71 -2.80
C THR A 18 16.33 -0.37 -2.26
N LYS A 19 16.00 -0.33 -0.97
CA LYS A 19 15.20 -1.33 -0.23
C LYS A 19 13.78 -1.56 -0.80
N GLN A 20 13.41 -0.86 -1.88
CA GLN A 20 12.05 -0.75 -2.42
C GLN A 20 11.84 -1.40 -3.81
N GLU A 21 12.85 -1.98 -4.47
CA GLU A 21 12.71 -2.40 -5.90
C GLU A 21 12.34 -3.88 -6.17
N VAL A 22 12.18 -4.73 -5.13
CA VAL A 22 11.74 -6.14 -5.31
C VAL A 22 10.49 -6.51 -4.52
N MET A 23 9.73 -5.54 -4.02
CA MET A 23 8.45 -5.81 -3.39
C MET A 23 7.38 -5.99 -4.46
N THR A 24 6.71 -7.15 -4.48
CA THR A 24 5.49 -7.31 -5.27
C THR A 24 4.30 -6.65 -4.56
N LYS A 25 3.29 -6.20 -5.31
CA LYS A 25 2.06 -5.62 -4.71
C LYS A 25 1.40 -6.58 -3.71
N GLN A 26 1.44 -7.87 -3.99
CA GLN A 26 0.88 -8.88 -3.10
C GLN A 26 1.63 -8.94 -1.78
N GLU A 27 2.97 -8.95 -1.78
CA GLU A 27 3.78 -8.90 -0.56
C GLU A 27 3.57 -7.61 0.24
N ALA A 28 3.36 -6.49 -0.47
CA ALA A 28 3.03 -5.19 0.14
C ALA A 28 1.72 -5.24 0.95
N ILE A 29 0.77 -6.05 0.51
CA ILE A 29 -0.56 -6.20 1.13
C ILE A 29 -0.52 -7.27 2.24
N GLU A 30 0.08 -8.42 1.97
CA GLU A 30 0.10 -9.56 2.89
C GLU A 30 1.05 -9.36 4.07
N ASN A 31 2.22 -8.73 3.84
CA ASN A 31 3.23 -8.48 4.85
C ASN A 31 3.75 -7.03 4.79
N PRO A 32 2.88 -6.05 5.11
CA PRO A 32 3.22 -4.65 5.02
C PRO A 32 4.37 -4.25 5.96
N ALA A 33 4.42 -4.80 7.17
CA ALA A 33 5.42 -4.47 8.18
C ALA A 33 6.86 -4.84 7.77
N SER A 34 7.04 -5.79 6.85
CA SER A 34 8.36 -6.16 6.34
C SER A 34 8.83 -5.28 5.17
N ASN A 35 7.91 -4.57 4.53
CA ASN A 35 8.15 -3.82 3.30
C ASN A 35 8.08 -2.30 3.48
N PHE A 36 7.32 -1.85 4.49
CA PHE A 36 7.13 -0.45 4.82
C PHE A 36 7.70 -0.19 6.21
N ASP A 37 8.40 0.94 6.36
CA ASP A 37 8.96 1.31 7.66
C ASP A 37 7.88 1.86 8.61
N THR A 38 6.82 2.48 8.07
CA THR A 38 5.68 2.98 8.88
C THR A 38 4.34 2.84 8.15
N PRO A 39 3.20 2.74 8.88
CA PRO A 39 1.87 2.67 8.27
C PRO A 39 1.54 3.89 7.40
N THR A 40 2.08 5.07 7.73
CA THR A 40 1.90 6.29 6.94
C THR A 40 2.49 6.16 5.53
N THR A 41 3.61 5.45 5.36
CA THR A 41 4.21 5.24 4.04
C THR A 41 3.31 4.41 3.10
N ILE A 42 2.40 3.60 3.63
CA ILE A 42 1.38 2.89 2.83
C ILE A 42 0.35 3.88 2.29
N VAL A 43 -0.09 4.82 3.13
CA VAL A 43 -1.06 5.86 2.74
C VAL A 43 -0.48 6.75 1.64
N GLU A 44 0.80 7.10 1.74
CA GLU A 44 1.52 7.92 0.76
C GLU A 44 1.96 7.14 -0.49
N SER A 45 1.99 5.81 -0.42
CA SER A 45 2.44 4.97 -1.52
C SER A 45 1.60 5.17 -2.78
N THR A 46 2.25 5.45 -3.91
CA THR A 46 1.60 5.47 -5.22
C THR A 46 1.57 4.09 -5.88
N ALA A 47 2.21 3.08 -5.28
CA ALA A 47 2.27 1.72 -5.81
C ALA A 47 0.98 0.93 -5.54
N LEU A 48 0.20 1.35 -4.55
CA LEU A 48 -1.05 0.72 -4.14
C LEU A 48 -2.24 1.64 -4.44
N SER A 49 -3.34 1.04 -4.88
CA SER A 49 -4.65 1.69 -4.98
C SER A 49 -5.27 1.91 -3.59
N PRO A 50 -6.27 2.78 -3.45
CA PRO A 50 -6.90 3.03 -2.15
C PRO A 50 -7.45 1.77 -1.46
N LEU A 51 -7.99 0.82 -2.24
CA LEU A 51 -8.45 -0.46 -1.71
C LEU A 51 -7.28 -1.32 -1.23
N GLU A 52 -6.22 -1.46 -2.03
CA GLU A 52 -5.01 -2.22 -1.67
C GLU A 52 -4.32 -1.62 -0.44
N LYS A 53 -4.30 -0.29 -0.29
CA LYS A 53 -3.81 0.40 0.92
C LYS A 53 -4.62 0.03 2.15
N GLY A 54 -5.95 -0.02 2.02
CA GLY A 54 -6.84 -0.41 3.11
C GLY A 54 -6.60 -1.85 3.55
N GLU A 55 -6.44 -2.77 2.59
CA GLU A 55 -6.12 -4.17 2.88
C GLU A 55 -4.76 -4.33 3.56
N ALA A 56 -3.74 -3.63 3.07
CA ALA A 56 -2.42 -3.63 3.69
C ALA A 56 -2.46 -3.09 5.14
N LEU A 57 -3.10 -1.95 5.37
CA LEU A 57 -3.24 -1.39 6.72
C LEU A 57 -4.00 -2.32 7.67
N LYS A 58 -5.07 -2.97 7.18
CA LYS A 58 -5.82 -3.96 7.97
C LYS A 58 -4.94 -5.14 8.38
N ASN A 59 -4.19 -5.73 7.44
CA ASN A 59 -3.29 -6.84 7.73
C ASN A 59 -2.20 -6.43 8.74
N TRP A 60 -1.69 -5.20 8.65
CA TRP A 60 -0.76 -4.67 9.65
C TRP A 60 -1.42 -4.53 11.02
N ALA A 61 -2.66 -4.02 11.10
CA ALA A 61 -3.36 -3.87 12.38
C ALA A 61 -3.51 -5.21 13.10
N GLU A 62 -3.90 -6.27 12.38
CA GLU A 62 -4.04 -7.62 12.94
C GLU A 62 -2.69 -8.18 13.43
N ASP A 63 -1.60 -7.92 12.72
CA ASP A 63 -0.26 -8.34 13.14
C ASP A 63 0.23 -7.56 14.37
N ALA A 64 0.03 -6.24 14.39
CA ALA A 64 0.37 -5.38 15.52
C ALA A 64 -0.44 -5.72 16.78
N GLU A 65 -1.71 -6.13 16.63
CA GLU A 65 -2.53 -6.66 17.72
C GLU A 65 -1.96 -7.96 18.27
N ARG A 66 -1.62 -8.92 17.40
CA ARG A 66 -1.00 -10.19 17.81
C ARG A 66 0.32 -9.98 18.55
N LEU A 67 1.16 -9.05 18.07
CA LEU A 67 2.42 -8.69 18.72
C LEU A 67 2.20 -7.96 20.06
N SER A 68 1.17 -7.12 20.16
CA SER A 68 0.82 -6.43 21.40
C SER A 68 0.37 -7.40 22.49
N VAL A 69 -0.44 -8.41 22.16
CA VAL A 69 -0.87 -9.44 23.11
C VAL A 69 0.34 -10.24 23.61
N ALA A 70 1.30 -10.54 22.74
CA ALA A 70 2.55 -11.20 23.14
C ALA A 70 3.46 -10.32 24.03
N ALA A 71 3.38 -9.00 23.89
CA ALA A 71 4.14 -8.04 24.70
C ALA A 71 3.63 -7.95 26.15
N ASP A 72 2.31 -7.99 26.34
CA ASP A 72 1.66 -7.90 27.67
C ASP A 72 1.94 -9.12 28.57
N GLU A 73 2.44 -10.23 28.01
CA GLU A 73 2.89 -11.42 28.77
C GLU A 73 4.34 -11.29 29.30
N GLY A 74 4.97 -10.12 29.17
CA GLY A 74 6.23 -9.80 29.85
C GLY A 74 7.50 -10.25 29.13
N MET A 75 7.44 -10.50 27.81
CA MET A 75 8.60 -10.96 27.02
C MET A 75 9.19 -9.93 26.05
N THR A 76 8.59 -8.76 25.87
CA THR A 76 9.15 -7.72 25.00
C THR A 76 9.42 -6.44 25.78
N GLY A 77 10.67 -5.97 25.72
CA GLY A 77 11.18 -4.84 26.49
C GLY A 77 10.66 -3.48 26.03
N GLY A 78 9.35 -3.23 26.14
CA GLY A 78 8.76 -1.90 26.04
C GLY A 78 8.66 -1.29 24.64
N GLU A 79 8.76 -2.10 23.58
CA GLU A 79 8.49 -1.62 22.23
C GLU A 79 6.99 -1.33 22.09
N ARG A 80 6.65 -0.09 21.77
CA ARG A 80 5.25 0.35 21.71
C ARG A 80 4.58 -0.32 20.51
N SER A 81 3.37 -0.83 20.72
CA SER A 81 2.57 -1.36 19.61
C SER A 81 2.38 -0.26 18.55
N LEU A 82 2.61 -0.62 17.27
CA LEU A 82 2.33 0.24 16.13
C LEU A 82 0.83 0.36 15.83
N LEU A 83 -0.03 -0.36 16.56
CA LEU A 83 -1.47 -0.37 16.35
C LEU A 83 -2.11 1.04 16.34
N PRO A 84 -1.79 1.98 17.24
CA PRO A 84 -2.33 3.33 17.19
C PRO A 84 -1.93 4.08 15.92
N GLU A 85 -0.73 3.84 15.40
CA GLU A 85 -0.22 4.47 14.17
C GLU A 85 -0.93 3.90 12.94
N VAL A 86 -1.18 2.59 12.91
CA VAL A 86 -1.96 1.94 11.85
C VAL A 86 -3.39 2.50 11.84
N LYS A 87 -4.05 2.64 13.00
CA LYS A 87 -5.39 3.23 13.10
C LYS A 87 -5.43 4.70 12.65
N ALA A 88 -4.40 5.47 12.95
CA ALA A 88 -4.28 6.84 12.45
C ALA A 88 -4.15 6.85 10.92
N ALA A 89 -3.35 5.95 10.35
CA ALA A 89 -3.17 5.82 8.91
C ALA A 89 -4.48 5.42 8.18
N GLU A 90 -5.26 4.49 8.74
CA GLU A 90 -6.60 4.13 8.22
C GLU A 90 -7.52 5.37 8.15
N ALA A 91 -7.56 6.18 9.22
CA ALA A 91 -8.37 7.38 9.27
C ALA A 91 -7.92 8.46 8.26
N VAL A 92 -6.62 8.56 7.98
CA VAL A 92 -6.10 9.45 6.93
C VAL A 92 -6.49 8.95 5.55
N LEU A 93 -6.36 7.65 5.28
CA LEU A 93 -6.75 7.05 4.01
C LEU A 93 -8.25 7.27 3.73
N GLU A 94 -9.12 7.08 4.72
CA GLU A 94 -10.56 7.33 4.58
C GLU A 94 -10.85 8.80 4.23
N LYS A 95 -10.11 9.75 4.83
CA LYS A 95 -10.23 11.17 4.48
C LYS A 95 -9.77 11.46 3.05
N GLN A 96 -8.70 10.82 2.59
CA GLN A 96 -8.22 10.96 1.20
C GLN A 96 -9.27 10.44 0.21
N ILE A 97 -9.84 9.26 0.47
CA ILE A 97 -10.90 8.69 -0.37
C ILE A 97 -12.13 9.61 -0.44
N LYS A 98 -12.57 10.17 0.70
CA LYS A 98 -13.70 11.11 0.74
C LYS A 98 -13.40 12.44 0.06
N ALA A 99 -12.17 12.94 0.19
CA ALA A 99 -11.75 14.17 -0.50
C ALA A 99 -11.72 14.00 -2.02
N ASP A 100 -11.45 12.79 -2.51
CA ASP A 100 -11.52 12.46 -3.93
C ASP A 100 -12.96 12.24 -4.43
N GLU A 101 -13.93 11.95 -3.54
CA GLU A 101 -15.34 11.68 -3.88
C GLU A 101 -16.25 12.93 -3.95
N GLU A 102 -15.88 14.06 -3.35
CA GLU A 102 -16.70 15.29 -3.29
C GLU A 102 -16.06 16.47 -4.06
N PRO A 103 -16.81 17.23 -4.87
CA PRO A 103 -17.24 16.90 -6.22
C PRO A 103 -16.59 17.83 -7.26
N THR A 104 -15.81 17.26 -8.19
CA THR A 104 -15.81 17.78 -9.57
C THR A 104 -16.86 16.95 -10.31
N THR A 105 -18.04 17.50 -10.55
CA THR A 105 -18.35 18.13 -11.84
C THR A 105 -19.70 18.89 -11.73
N PRO A 106 -19.88 19.96 -12.52
CA PRO A 106 -20.46 19.70 -13.83
C PRO A 106 -19.61 20.35 -14.92
N VAL A 107 -19.06 19.50 -15.80
CA VAL A 107 -18.75 19.90 -17.16
C VAL A 107 -20.09 20.30 -17.79
N LYS A 108 -20.42 21.59 -17.75
CA LYS A 108 -21.41 22.18 -18.64
C LYS A 108 -20.70 22.30 -19.99
N PRO A 109 -21.04 21.51 -21.03
CA PRO A 109 -20.63 21.89 -22.36
C PRO A 109 -21.34 23.20 -22.69
N GLU A 110 -20.53 24.22 -22.93
CA GLU A 110 -20.93 25.44 -23.58
C GLU A 110 -21.63 25.12 -24.92
N ALA A 111 -22.78 25.77 -25.12
CA ALA A 111 -23.47 25.99 -26.39
C ALA A 111 -23.93 24.79 -27.24
N VAL A 112 -25.26 24.57 -27.25
CA VAL A 112 -26.00 24.42 -28.52
C VAL A 112 -27.11 25.47 -28.52
N LYS A 113 -26.84 26.60 -29.16
CA LYS A 113 -27.88 27.52 -29.63
C LYS A 113 -28.58 26.84 -30.81
N LYS A 114 -29.88 26.57 -30.71
CA LYS A 114 -30.85 26.91 -31.77
C LYS A 114 -32.28 26.79 -31.24
N ALA A 115 -32.93 27.93 -31.04
CA ALA A 115 -34.38 28.06 -30.87
C ALA A 115 -35.07 28.08 -32.27
N PRO A 116 -36.41 28.08 -32.36
CA PRO A 116 -37.24 27.28 -33.29
C PRO A 116 -37.02 27.51 -34.78
#